data_AF-A0A5Q0GX90-F1
#
_entry.id   AF-A0A5Q0GX90-F1
#
_cell.length_a   1.000
_cell.length_b   1.000
_cell.length_c   1.000
_cell.angle_alpha   90.00
_cell.angle_beta   90.00
_cell.angle_gamma   90.00
#
_symmetry.space_group_name_H-M   'P 1'
#
loop_
_entity.id
_entity.type
_entity.pdbx_description
1 polymer ?
#
loop_
_entity_poly.entity_id
_entity_poly.type
_entity_poly.pdbx_seq_one_letter_code
_entity_poly.pdbx_strand_id
1 'polypeptide(L)'
;MPVALRAYGDRLHCIVVHPDQTKLVKRELRKDGTWDPTIQEIAMPAGTNEIGGVALTGPDLYAVAKVGQVEDLFGTPADAVQPPSWQKVELNPVERKDCRGLISAACAGLPKSVKESTNMSALRSRATMTAFRGKVWCAYDTSLASNPLYWQTYAAEAWSPPYQFGNAVCGLDPALCVYGDALYCFHRGEDEARLRWSATDGLSWSTAHDTPMKSTATPAVRAFRGKLYCAYPVPIPVMADDDPRRSDTG
;
A
#
# COMPACT_ATOMS: atom_id res chain seq x y z
N MET A 1 -1.14 10.24 2.84
CA MET A 1 -0.96 9.43 4.06
C MET A 1 -0.98 7.96 3.69
N PRO A 2 0.12 7.23 3.89
CA PRO A 2 0.11 5.77 3.79
C PRO A 2 -0.88 5.15 4.77
N VAL A 3 -1.60 4.13 4.30
CA VAL A 3 -2.59 3.37 5.06
C VAL A 3 -2.38 1.89 4.83
N ALA A 4 -2.65 1.07 5.84
CA ALA A 4 -2.60 -0.38 5.76
C ALA A 4 -3.79 -0.99 6.53
N LEU A 5 -4.37 -2.06 5.97
CA LEU A 5 -5.43 -2.84 6.60
C LEU A 5 -4.89 -4.19 7.05
N ARG A 6 -5.22 -4.60 8.28
CA ARG A 6 -4.79 -5.89 8.81
C ARG A 6 -5.88 -6.66 9.50
N ALA A 7 -5.97 -7.95 9.19
CA ALA A 7 -6.73 -8.91 9.98
C ALA A 7 -5.81 -9.67 10.95
N TYR A 8 -6.17 -9.74 12.23
CA TYR A 8 -5.55 -10.57 13.27
C TYR A 8 -6.61 -11.40 13.96
N GLY A 9 -6.56 -12.72 13.80
CA GLY A 9 -7.65 -13.58 14.25
C GLY A 9 -9.00 -13.03 13.78
N ASP A 10 -9.82 -12.63 14.73
CA ASP A 10 -11.17 -12.10 14.49
C ASP A 10 -11.28 -10.57 14.64
N ARG A 11 -10.18 -9.84 14.43
CA ARG A 11 -10.14 -8.37 14.47
C ARG A 11 -9.55 -7.80 13.18
N LEU A 12 -10.09 -6.68 12.71
CA LEU A 12 -9.53 -5.90 11.61
C LEU A 12 -9.05 -4.55 12.14
N HIS A 13 -7.87 -4.12 11.72
CA HIS A 13 -7.29 -2.84 12.07
C HIS A 13 -6.94 -2.03 10.84
N CYS A 14 -7.16 -0.72 10.93
CA CYS A 14 -6.66 0.27 9.99
C CYS A 14 -5.51 1.02 10.66
N ILE A 15 -4.33 0.97 10.04
CA ILE A 15 -3.12 1.64 10.50
C ILE A 15 -2.80 2.74 9.50
N VAL A 16 -2.60 3.96 9.99
CA VAL A 16 -2.39 5.15 9.16
C VAL A 16 -1.17 5.90 9.69
N VAL A 17 -0.34 6.41 8.78
CA VAL A 17 0.67 7.41 9.14
C VAL A 17 -0.04 8.72 9.44
N HIS A 18 0.12 9.25 10.64
CA HIS A 18 -0.50 10.50 11.06
C HIS A 18 -0.08 11.66 10.13
N PRO A 19 -0.93 12.70 9.93
CA PRO A 19 -0.61 13.81 9.03
C PRO A 19 0.74 14.51 9.28
N ASP A 20 1.20 14.57 10.53
CA ASP A 20 2.51 15.14 10.90
C ASP A 20 3.70 14.21 10.62
N GLN A 21 3.43 12.97 10.17
CA GLN A 21 4.43 11.93 9.87
C GLN A 21 5.31 11.52 11.04
N THR A 22 4.93 11.81 12.29
CA THR A 22 5.74 11.47 13.46
C THR A 22 5.29 10.19 14.18
N LYS A 23 4.05 9.76 13.92
CA LYS A 23 3.42 8.62 14.60
C LYS A 23 2.54 7.80 13.67
N LEU A 24 2.36 6.53 14.05
CA LEU A 24 1.35 5.66 13.47
C LEU A 24 0.12 5.65 14.37
N VAL A 25 -1.06 5.71 13.75
CA VAL A 25 -2.34 5.61 14.44
C VAL A 25 -3.09 4.37 13.98
N LYS A 26 -3.76 3.70 14.91
CA LYS A 26 -4.48 2.46 14.71
C LYS A 26 -5.93 2.63 15.15
N ARG A 27 -6.85 2.13 14.33
CA ARG A 27 -8.28 1.96 14.66
C ARG A 27 -8.68 0.50 14.48
N GLU A 28 -9.53 -0.01 15.37
CA GLU A 28 -10.10 -1.36 15.26
C GLU A 28 -11.49 -1.28 14.62
N LEU A 29 -11.81 -2.25 13.77
CA LEU A 29 -13.16 -2.44 13.25
C LEU A 29 -14.00 -3.14 14.33
N ARG A 30 -15.09 -2.51 14.73
CA ARG A 30 -16.06 -3.06 15.67
C ARG A 30 -16.89 -4.17 15.04
N LYS A 31 -17.50 -5.01 15.87
CA LYS A 31 -18.35 -6.13 15.42
C LYS A 31 -19.59 -5.67 14.64
N ASP A 32 -20.06 -4.45 14.90
CA ASP A 32 -21.17 -3.81 14.18
C ASP A 32 -20.78 -3.29 12.78
N GLY A 33 -19.50 -3.40 12.39
CA GLY A 33 -18.99 -2.96 11.10
C GLY A 33 -18.55 -1.49 11.06
N THR A 34 -18.62 -0.75 12.17
CA THR A 34 -18.10 0.62 12.28
C THR A 34 -16.65 0.63 12.73
N TRP A 35 -15.91 1.68 12.37
CA TRP A 35 -14.55 1.89 12.89
C TRP A 35 -14.62 2.49 14.29
N ASP A 36 -13.81 1.96 15.21
CA ASP A 36 -13.70 2.55 16.54
C ASP A 36 -13.16 4.00 16.45
N PRO A 37 -13.88 5.00 16.98
CA PRO A 37 -13.40 6.38 17.05
C PRO A 37 -12.16 6.54 17.93
N THR A 38 -11.90 5.62 18.87
CA THR A 38 -10.71 5.66 19.72
C THR A 38 -9.47 5.39 18.88
N ILE A 39 -8.62 6.40 18.77
CA ILE A 39 -7.32 6.30 18.13
C ILE A 39 -6.32 5.70 19.13
N GLN A 40 -5.69 4.59 18.74
CA GLN A 40 -4.54 4.05 19.46
C GLN A 40 -3.27 4.52 18.74
N GLU A 41 -2.38 5.16 19.47
CA GLU A 41 -1.06 5.51 18.94
C GLU A 41 -0.12 4.31 19.05
N ILE A 42 0.68 4.09 18.01
CA ILE A 42 1.76 3.11 18.01
C ILE A 42 3.06 3.91 18.11
N ALA A 43 3.79 3.73 19.20
CA ALA A 43 5.07 4.39 19.38
C ALA A 43 6.07 3.92 18.31
N MET A 44 6.91 4.83 17.83
CA MET A 44 7.91 4.58 16.79
C MET A 44 9.29 4.25 17.39
N PRO A 45 10.25 3.74 16.60
CA PRO A 45 11.64 3.64 17.04
C PRO A 45 12.11 4.96 17.67
N ALA A 46 12.85 4.87 18.78
CA ALA A 46 13.34 6.05 19.47
C ALA A 46 14.16 6.96 18.54
N GLY A 47 13.91 8.27 18.59
CA GLY A 47 14.58 9.25 17.73
C GLY A 47 14.06 9.34 16.30
N THR A 48 12.89 8.75 16.01
CA THR A 48 12.18 8.94 14.73
C THR A 48 11.77 10.40 14.56
N ASN A 49 12.18 11.00 13.44
CA ASN A 49 11.84 12.35 13.03
C ASN A 49 10.70 12.37 12.01
N GLU A 50 10.60 11.33 11.17
CA GLU A 50 9.65 11.26 10.05
C GLU A 50 9.34 9.79 9.69
N ILE A 51 8.12 9.53 9.24
CA ILE A 51 7.63 8.23 8.77
C ILE A 51 7.23 8.34 7.30
N GLY A 52 8.00 7.68 6.44
CA GLY A 52 7.78 7.67 4.99
C GLY A 52 6.74 6.64 4.53
N GLY A 53 6.50 5.59 5.30
CA GLY A 53 5.63 4.50 4.87
C GLY A 53 5.30 3.47 5.95
N VAL A 54 4.21 2.74 5.72
CA VAL A 54 3.78 1.62 6.54
C VAL A 54 3.32 0.47 5.65
N ALA A 55 3.73 -0.75 5.99
CA ALA A 55 3.35 -1.96 5.28
C ALA A 55 3.12 -3.11 6.27
N LEU A 56 2.43 -4.14 5.81
CA LEU A 56 2.08 -5.32 6.59
C LEU A 56 2.41 -6.57 5.79
N THR A 57 3.18 -7.50 6.37
CA THR A 57 3.40 -8.83 5.80
C THR A 57 3.25 -9.86 6.90
N GLY A 58 2.32 -10.82 6.73
CA GLY A 58 2.07 -11.85 7.74
C GLY A 58 1.82 -11.29 9.16
N PRO A 59 2.57 -11.74 10.18
CA PRO A 59 2.43 -11.29 11.57
C PRO A 59 3.09 -9.93 11.86
N ASP A 60 3.79 -9.31 10.91
CA ASP A 60 4.70 -8.21 11.22
C ASP A 60 4.22 -6.87 10.63
N LEU A 61 4.47 -5.80 11.38
CA LEU A 61 4.27 -4.42 10.99
C LEU A 61 5.62 -3.84 10.60
N TYR A 62 5.68 -3.24 9.42
CA TYR A 62 6.88 -2.57 8.93
C TYR A 62 6.63 -1.09 8.74
N ALA A 63 7.60 -0.28 9.14
CA ALA A 63 7.59 1.15 8.93
C ALA A 63 8.92 1.61 8.35
N VAL A 64 8.85 2.50 7.36
CA VAL A 64 10.02 3.25 6.88
C VAL A 64 10.08 4.52 7.72
N ALA A 65 11.15 4.66 8.49
CA ALA A 65 11.31 5.75 9.44
C ALA A 65 12.69 6.40 9.29
N LYS A 66 12.71 7.73 9.40
CA LYS A 66 13.92 8.53 9.45
C LYS A 66 14.31 8.75 10.91
N VAL A 67 15.41 8.13 11.34
CA VAL A 67 15.96 8.25 12.70
C VAL A 67 17.22 9.11 12.63
N GLY A 68 17.18 10.31 13.22
CA GLY A 68 18.22 11.30 13.01
C GLY A 68 18.33 11.74 11.54
N GLN A 69 19.45 11.43 10.89
CA GLN A 69 19.71 11.72 9.48
C GLN A 69 19.67 10.47 8.57
N VAL A 70 19.30 9.31 9.10
CA VAL A 70 19.29 8.03 8.37
C VAL A 70 17.86 7.55 8.20
N GLU A 71 17.49 7.18 6.98
CA GLU A 71 16.22 6.51 6.67
C GLU A 71 16.43 4.99 6.64
N ASP A 72 15.63 4.26 7.41
CA ASP A 72 15.75 2.81 7.57
C ASP A 72 14.37 2.12 7.64
N LEU A 73 14.38 0.80 7.39
CA LEU A 73 13.21 -0.05 7.55
C LEU A 73 13.22 -0.70 8.93
N PHE A 74 12.12 -0.58 9.65
CA PHE A 74 11.93 -1.22 10.95
C PHE A 74 10.76 -2.18 10.89
N GLY A 75 10.89 -3.31 11.60
CA GLY A 75 9.85 -4.33 11.75
C GLY A 75 9.55 -4.57 13.22
N THR A 76 8.29 -4.89 13.54
CA THR A 76 7.90 -5.34 14.87
C THR A 76 6.78 -6.37 14.75
N PRO A 77 6.75 -7.42 15.61
CA PRO A 77 5.56 -8.24 15.75
C PRO A 77 4.40 -7.33 16.08
N ALA A 78 3.30 -7.47 15.37
CA ALA A 78 2.31 -6.43 15.45
C ALA A 78 1.30 -6.60 16.61
N ASP A 79 1.50 -7.65 17.40
CA ASP A 79 0.99 -7.85 18.75
C ASP A 79 1.99 -7.42 19.85
N ALA A 80 3.13 -6.81 19.47
CA ALA A 80 4.09 -6.31 20.44
C ALA A 80 3.43 -5.38 21.47
N VAL A 81 3.83 -5.55 22.73
CA VAL A 81 3.38 -4.74 23.87
C VAL A 81 3.75 -3.28 23.61
N GLN A 82 2.90 -2.32 24.02
CA GLN A 82 3.21 -0.90 23.89
C GLN A 82 4.21 -0.46 24.98
N PRO A 83 5.36 0.18 24.64
CA PRO A 83 5.78 0.55 23.29
C PRO A 83 6.34 -0.67 22.50
N PRO A 84 6.01 -0.82 21.20
CA PRO A 84 6.44 -1.95 20.39
C PRO A 84 7.96 -2.10 20.33
N SER A 85 8.43 -3.35 20.34
CA SER A 85 9.84 -3.70 20.18
C SER A 85 10.23 -3.64 18.70
N TRP A 86 10.53 -2.45 18.20
CA TRP A 86 11.01 -2.27 16.84
C TRP A 86 12.43 -2.81 16.67
N GLN A 87 12.62 -3.62 15.64
CA GLN A 87 13.93 -4.09 15.19
C GLN A 87 14.24 -3.46 13.85
N LYS A 88 15.44 -2.91 13.72
CA LYS A 88 15.94 -2.50 12.41
C LYS A 88 16.04 -3.76 11.54
N VAL A 89 15.41 -3.72 10.38
CA VAL A 89 15.51 -4.82 9.43
C VAL A 89 16.90 -4.74 8.82
N GLU A 90 17.79 -5.65 9.22
CA GLU A 90 19.11 -5.74 8.61
C GLU A 90 18.97 -6.36 7.22
N LEU A 91 19.42 -5.59 6.24
CA LEU A 91 19.35 -5.92 4.83
C LEU A 91 20.71 -6.54 4.50
N ASN A 92 20.74 -7.84 4.19
CA ASN A 92 21.98 -8.60 4.03
C ASN A 92 22.93 -7.90 3.01
N PRO A 93 24.10 -7.40 3.44
CA PRO A 93 24.98 -6.60 2.59
C PRO A 93 25.73 -7.42 1.54
N VAL A 94 25.83 -8.75 1.72
CA VAL A 94 26.55 -9.66 0.79
C VAL A 94 25.68 -10.09 -0.39
N GLU A 95 24.35 -10.13 -0.23
CA GLU A 95 23.37 -10.47 -1.28
C GLU A 95 22.65 -9.24 -1.88
N ARG A 96 22.98 -8.03 -1.41
CA ARG A 96 22.58 -6.72 -1.96
C ARG A 96 21.11 -6.61 -2.36
N LYS A 97 20.22 -7.14 -1.53
CA LYS A 97 18.79 -6.99 -1.72
C LYS A 97 18.16 -6.72 -0.36
N ASP A 98 17.91 -5.46 -0.07
CA ASP A 98 17.02 -5.01 1.01
C ASP A 98 15.61 -5.56 0.80
N CYS A 99 14.62 -5.51 1.70
CA CYS A 99 13.24 -5.92 1.31
C CYS A 99 12.79 -5.17 0.05
N ARG A 100 13.14 -3.89 -0.06
CA ARG A 100 13.00 -3.10 -1.28
C ARG A 100 13.88 -3.60 -2.43
N GLY A 101 15.02 -4.22 -2.20
CA GLY A 101 15.94 -4.79 -3.20
C GLY A 101 15.67 -6.25 -3.53
N LEU A 102 15.03 -7.02 -2.65
CA LEU A 102 14.49 -8.35 -2.88
C LEU A 102 13.23 -8.18 -3.70
N ILE A 103 12.39 -7.19 -3.36
CA ILE A 103 11.28 -6.72 -4.18
C ILE A 103 11.80 -6.07 -5.46
N SER A 104 12.79 -5.17 -5.44
CA SER A 104 13.32 -4.52 -6.65
C SER A 104 14.09 -5.50 -7.53
N ALA A 105 14.64 -6.57 -6.97
CA ALA A 105 15.33 -7.59 -7.75
C ALA A 105 14.46 -8.76 -8.17
N ALA A 106 13.43 -9.07 -7.39
CA ALA A 106 12.26 -9.79 -7.88
C ALA A 106 11.68 -9.07 -9.10
N CYS A 107 11.51 -7.76 -8.95
CA CYS A 107 11.16 -6.82 -10.01
C CYS A 107 12.34 -6.50 -10.95
N ALA A 108 13.58 -6.99 -10.78
CA ALA A 108 14.70 -6.70 -11.70
C ALA A 108 14.74 -7.67 -12.88
N GLY A 109 14.00 -8.78 -12.78
CA GLY A 109 13.64 -9.65 -13.90
C GLY A 109 12.48 -9.10 -14.74
N LEU A 110 11.90 -7.96 -14.35
CA LEU A 110 10.98 -7.20 -15.19
C LEU A 110 11.71 -6.60 -16.38
N PRO A 111 11.01 -6.33 -17.50
CA PRO A 111 11.63 -5.72 -18.66
C PRO A 111 12.21 -4.40 -18.22
N LYS A 112 13.53 -4.32 -18.33
CA LYS A 112 14.22 -3.06 -18.26
C LYS A 112 13.90 -2.33 -19.57
N SER A 113 13.43 -1.10 -19.44
CA SER A 113 13.32 -0.17 -20.56
C SER A 113 14.65 -0.14 -21.31
N VAL A 114 14.62 -0.43 -22.60
CA VAL A 114 15.77 -0.22 -23.49
C VAL A 114 15.89 1.28 -23.75
N LYS A 115 16.64 1.97 -22.87
CA LYS A 115 17.63 3.01 -23.17
C LYS A 115 18.05 3.69 -21.86
N GLU A 116 19.34 3.60 -21.58
CA GLU A 116 20.00 4.33 -20.51
C GLU A 116 19.88 5.84 -20.76
N SER A 117 19.34 6.56 -19.79
CA SER A 117 19.73 7.93 -19.52
C SER A 117 19.73 8.14 -18.01
N THR A 118 20.86 8.61 -17.51
CA THR A 118 21.14 9.16 -16.19
C THR A 118 19.94 9.92 -15.61
N ASN A 119 19.13 9.20 -14.83
CA ASN A 119 18.26 9.66 -13.74
C ASN A 119 17.43 8.45 -13.31
N MET A 120 18.06 7.52 -12.58
CA MET A 120 17.37 6.38 -11.96
C MET A 120 16.56 6.82 -10.72
N SER A 121 16.04 8.05 -10.73
CA SER A 121 15.06 8.56 -9.79
C SER A 121 13.66 8.33 -10.36
N ALA A 122 12.78 7.79 -9.52
CA ALA A 122 11.34 7.70 -9.70
C ALA A 122 10.78 6.58 -10.61
N LEU A 123 11.10 5.31 -10.30
CA LEU A 123 9.99 4.39 -10.05
C LEU A 123 9.17 5.03 -8.91
N ARG A 124 8.03 5.66 -9.21
CA ARG A 124 7.01 5.97 -8.19
C ARG A 124 6.27 4.70 -7.70
N SER A 125 6.83 3.51 -7.96
CA SER A 125 6.19 2.20 -7.84
C SER A 125 5.85 1.85 -6.40
N ARG A 126 4.55 1.87 -6.08
CA ARG A 126 4.01 1.17 -4.92
C ARG A 126 3.66 -0.25 -5.34
N ALA A 127 4.70 -1.08 -5.49
CA ALA A 127 4.53 -2.50 -5.75
C ALA A 127 3.83 -3.16 -4.56
N THR A 128 2.93 -4.08 -4.84
CA THR A 128 2.17 -4.85 -3.85
C THR A 128 2.33 -6.33 -4.14
N MET A 129 2.36 -7.14 -3.08
CA MET A 129 2.55 -8.59 -3.21
C MET A 129 1.53 -9.35 -2.37
N THR A 130 1.03 -10.48 -2.87
CA THR A 130 0.07 -11.32 -2.17
C THR A 130 0.23 -12.78 -2.60
N ALA A 131 0.22 -13.70 -1.63
CA ALA A 131 0.21 -15.13 -1.93
C ALA A 131 -1.19 -15.56 -2.41
N PHE A 132 -1.26 -16.25 -3.55
CA PHE A 132 -2.50 -16.76 -4.12
C PHE A 132 -2.22 -17.99 -4.99
N ARG A 133 -2.98 -19.08 -4.76
CA ARG A 133 -2.88 -20.36 -5.49
C ARG A 133 -1.43 -20.88 -5.63
N GLY A 134 -0.70 -20.90 -4.51
CA GLY A 134 0.66 -21.45 -4.45
C GLY A 134 1.74 -20.58 -5.11
N LYS A 135 1.42 -19.34 -5.50
CA LYS A 135 2.36 -18.37 -6.07
C LYS A 135 2.35 -17.08 -5.26
N VAL A 136 3.43 -16.33 -5.31
CA VAL A 136 3.40 -14.92 -4.89
C VAL A 136 3.09 -14.06 -6.11
N TRP A 137 1.99 -13.31 -6.06
CA TRP A 137 1.60 -12.37 -7.09
C TRP A 137 2.15 -11.00 -6.73
N CYS A 138 2.80 -10.34 -7.69
CA CYS A 138 3.27 -8.96 -7.58
C CYS A 138 2.50 -8.10 -8.58
N ALA A 139 2.01 -6.94 -8.16
CA ALA A 139 1.45 -5.93 -9.06
C ALA A 139 2.14 -4.59 -8.82
N TYR A 140 2.39 -3.84 -9.88
CA TYR A 140 3.11 -2.57 -9.81
C TYR A 140 2.70 -1.66 -10.99
N ASP A 141 2.79 -0.36 -10.75
CA ASP A 141 2.70 0.65 -11.81
C ASP A 141 4.08 0.94 -12.41
N THR A 142 4.09 1.54 -13.59
CA THR A 142 5.30 2.03 -14.24
C THR A 142 5.17 3.52 -14.48
N SER A 143 6.29 4.23 -14.45
CA SER A 143 6.36 5.66 -14.82
C SER A 143 6.37 5.89 -16.34
N LEU A 144 5.89 4.91 -17.12
CA LEU A 144 5.79 5.01 -18.57
C LEU A 144 4.59 5.88 -18.97
N ALA A 145 4.58 6.38 -20.20
CA ALA A 145 3.43 7.08 -20.75
C ALA A 145 2.15 6.22 -20.58
N SER A 146 1.06 6.83 -20.11
CA SER A 146 -0.21 6.19 -19.72
C SER A 146 -0.18 5.27 -18.49
N ASN A 147 0.89 5.29 -17.67
CA ASN A 147 1.04 4.50 -16.43
C ASN A 147 0.40 3.09 -16.49
N PRO A 148 0.86 2.22 -17.41
CA PRO A 148 0.32 0.87 -17.50
C PRO A 148 0.60 0.09 -16.22
N LEU A 149 -0.41 -0.64 -15.75
CA LEU A 149 -0.29 -1.58 -14.64
C LEU A 149 0.18 -2.94 -15.14
N TYR A 150 1.10 -3.54 -14.40
CA TYR A 150 1.63 -4.86 -14.68
C TYR A 150 1.57 -5.78 -13.46
N TRP A 151 1.66 -7.08 -13.73
CA TRP A 151 1.78 -8.12 -12.72
C TRP A 151 2.78 -9.21 -13.13
N GLN A 152 3.27 -9.91 -12.12
CA GLN A 152 4.08 -11.13 -12.26
C GLN A 152 3.71 -12.13 -11.17
N THR A 153 4.15 -13.37 -11.35
CA THR A 153 4.12 -14.38 -10.31
C THR A 153 5.51 -14.93 -10.00
N TYR A 154 5.77 -15.22 -8.74
CA TYR A 154 6.93 -15.98 -8.28
C TYR A 154 6.50 -17.36 -7.83
N ALA A 155 7.13 -18.37 -8.42
CA ALA A 155 6.96 -19.77 -8.07
C ALA A 155 8.19 -20.56 -8.56
N ALA A 156 8.52 -21.65 -7.87
CA ALA A 156 9.65 -22.52 -8.23
C ALA A 156 10.95 -21.73 -8.48
N GLU A 157 11.28 -20.85 -7.53
CA GLU A 157 12.51 -20.04 -7.52
C GLU A 157 12.66 -19.02 -8.68
N ALA A 158 11.63 -18.84 -9.51
CA ALA A 158 11.67 -17.94 -10.65
C ALA A 158 10.48 -16.98 -10.70
N TRP A 159 10.72 -15.80 -11.27
CA TRP A 159 9.67 -14.85 -11.65
C TRP A 159 9.19 -15.15 -13.07
N SER A 160 7.88 -15.06 -13.29
CA SER A 160 7.32 -15.05 -14.64
C SER A 160 7.77 -13.80 -15.40
N PRO A 161 7.64 -13.77 -16.74
CA PRO A 161 7.62 -12.50 -17.46
C PRO A 161 6.56 -11.55 -16.89
N PRO A 162 6.67 -10.23 -17.11
CA PRO A 162 5.56 -9.35 -16.79
C PRO A 162 4.38 -9.59 -17.71
N TYR A 163 3.21 -9.31 -17.18
CA TYR A 163 1.99 -9.28 -17.94
C TYR A 163 1.27 -7.98 -17.63
N GLN A 164 0.72 -7.33 -18.64
CA GLN A 164 -0.10 -6.14 -18.42
C GLN A 164 -1.48 -6.57 -17.90
N PHE A 165 -2.12 -5.73 -17.08
CA PHE A 165 -3.54 -5.93 -16.75
C PHE A 165 -4.39 -5.80 -18.03
N GLY A 166 -5.46 -6.61 -18.15
CA GLY A 166 -6.28 -6.74 -19.37
C GLY A 166 -6.78 -5.40 -19.93
N ASN A 167 -6.98 -5.30 -21.25
CA ASN A 167 -7.45 -4.09 -21.97
C ASN A 167 -6.68 -2.80 -21.66
N ALA A 168 -5.36 -2.89 -21.48
CA ALA A 168 -4.52 -1.72 -21.23
C ALA A 168 -4.99 -0.89 -20.03
N VAL A 169 -5.34 -1.55 -18.92
CA VAL A 169 -5.67 -0.83 -17.68
C VAL A 169 -4.48 0.03 -17.27
N CYS A 170 -4.74 1.34 -17.27
CA CYS A 170 -3.85 2.39 -16.82
C CYS A 170 -4.23 2.79 -15.39
N GLY A 171 -3.22 2.97 -14.55
CA GLY A 171 -3.47 3.33 -13.18
C GLY A 171 -2.21 3.41 -12.34
N LEU A 172 -2.43 3.83 -11.11
CA LEU A 172 -1.37 4.07 -10.14
C LEU A 172 -1.71 3.36 -8.84
N ASP A 173 -0.69 3.06 -8.07
CA ASP A 173 -0.83 2.66 -6.67
C ASP A 173 -1.64 1.35 -6.49
N PRO A 174 -1.23 0.22 -7.11
CA PRO A 174 -1.97 -1.03 -7.00
C PRO A 174 -1.94 -1.62 -5.58
N ALA A 175 -3.02 -2.29 -5.20
CA ALA A 175 -3.17 -3.00 -3.94
C ALA A 175 -3.88 -4.34 -4.15
N LEU A 176 -3.20 -5.44 -3.82
CA LEU A 176 -3.71 -6.80 -4.03
C LEU A 176 -4.42 -7.34 -2.79
N CYS A 177 -5.47 -8.13 -3.00
CA CYS A 177 -6.15 -8.88 -1.94
C CYS A 177 -6.83 -10.14 -2.48
N VAL A 178 -6.63 -11.27 -1.81
CA VAL A 178 -7.43 -12.49 -2.07
C VAL A 178 -8.78 -12.36 -1.39
N TYR A 179 -9.86 -12.67 -2.11
CA TYR A 179 -11.21 -12.75 -1.58
C TYR A 179 -12.00 -13.85 -2.30
N GLY A 180 -12.49 -14.83 -1.53
CA GLY A 180 -13.03 -16.06 -2.10
C GLY A 180 -11.97 -16.79 -2.92
N ASP A 181 -12.34 -17.24 -4.11
CA ASP A 181 -11.46 -17.99 -5.03
C ASP A 181 -10.73 -17.10 -6.05
N ALA A 182 -10.75 -15.78 -5.84
CA ALA A 182 -10.18 -14.78 -6.73
C ALA A 182 -9.18 -13.85 -6.03
N LEU A 183 -8.26 -13.33 -6.82
CA LEU A 183 -7.35 -12.25 -6.47
C LEU A 183 -7.87 -10.94 -7.06
N TYR A 184 -8.03 -9.92 -6.22
CA TYR A 184 -8.43 -8.58 -6.60
C TYR A 184 -7.23 -7.64 -6.61
N CYS A 185 -7.22 -6.71 -7.55
CA CYS A 185 -6.29 -5.59 -7.62
C CYS A 185 -7.10 -4.30 -7.60
N PHE A 186 -6.97 -3.51 -6.53
CA PHE A 186 -7.48 -2.15 -6.49
C PHE A 186 -6.39 -1.20 -6.94
N HIS A 187 -6.77 -0.17 -7.69
CA HIS A 187 -5.82 0.81 -8.16
C HIS A 187 -6.51 2.15 -8.37
N ARG A 188 -5.73 3.21 -8.41
CA ARG A 188 -6.21 4.54 -8.77
C ARG A 188 -6.27 4.65 -10.29
N GLY A 189 -7.41 5.09 -10.81
CA GLY A 189 -7.56 5.50 -12.20
C GLY A 189 -6.78 6.79 -12.47
N GLU A 190 -6.35 6.99 -13.72
CA GLU A 190 -5.68 8.24 -14.11
C GLU A 190 -6.63 9.45 -14.10
N ASP A 191 -7.93 9.21 -14.24
CA ASP A 191 -9.01 10.19 -14.28
C ASP A 191 -9.65 10.41 -12.90
N GLU A 192 -9.68 11.68 -12.48
CA GLU A 192 -10.34 12.18 -11.26
C GLU A 192 -10.01 11.41 -9.95
N ALA A 193 -8.89 10.69 -9.93
CA ALA A 193 -8.46 9.88 -8.80
C ALA A 193 -9.51 8.84 -8.33
N ARG A 194 -10.36 8.36 -9.24
CA ARG A 194 -11.35 7.31 -8.93
C ARG A 194 -10.64 5.99 -8.65
N LEU A 195 -11.00 5.31 -7.58
CA LEU A 195 -10.51 3.96 -7.32
C LEU A 195 -11.28 2.96 -8.19
N ARG A 196 -10.53 2.03 -8.78
CA ARG A 196 -11.02 0.95 -9.62
C ARG A 196 -10.53 -0.39 -9.10
N TRP A 197 -11.15 -1.46 -9.56
CA TRP A 197 -10.66 -2.81 -9.30
C TRP A 197 -10.76 -3.73 -10.51
N SER A 198 -9.84 -4.68 -10.56
CA SER A 198 -9.85 -5.83 -11.48
C SER A 198 -9.74 -7.11 -10.65
N ALA A 199 -10.18 -8.24 -11.19
CA ALA A 199 -10.10 -9.53 -10.50
C ALA A 199 -9.58 -10.63 -11.43
N THR A 200 -8.94 -11.65 -10.87
CA THR A 200 -8.51 -12.85 -11.57
C THR A 200 -8.72 -14.10 -10.73
N ASP A 201 -9.11 -15.20 -11.37
CA ASP A 201 -9.06 -16.54 -10.81
C ASP A 201 -7.66 -17.20 -11.00
N GLY A 202 -6.71 -16.49 -11.60
CA GLY A 202 -5.37 -16.99 -11.92
C GLY A 202 -5.16 -17.36 -13.39
N LEU A 203 -6.18 -17.26 -14.24
CA LEU A 203 -6.06 -17.45 -15.69
C LEU A 203 -5.94 -16.10 -16.42
N SER A 204 -6.91 -15.21 -16.22
CA SER A 204 -6.94 -13.88 -16.84
C SER A 204 -7.52 -12.85 -15.88
N TRP A 205 -7.06 -11.60 -16.00
CA TRP A 205 -7.67 -10.47 -15.31
C TRP A 205 -8.92 -9.98 -16.04
N SER A 206 -9.94 -9.61 -15.28
CA SER A 206 -11.09 -8.85 -15.79
C SER A 206 -10.67 -7.47 -16.30
N THR A 207 -11.58 -6.80 -17.01
CA THR A 207 -11.50 -5.35 -17.17
C THR A 207 -11.59 -4.65 -15.81
N ALA A 208 -11.13 -3.40 -15.76
CA ALA A 208 -11.31 -2.57 -14.57
C ALA A 208 -12.77 -2.17 -14.39
N HIS A 209 -13.23 -2.18 -13.14
CA HIS A 209 -14.55 -1.76 -12.72
C HIS A 209 -14.42 -0.53 -11.82
N ASP A 210 -15.30 0.45 -12.05
CA ASP A 210 -15.34 1.67 -11.25
C ASP A 210 -15.91 1.43 -9.86
N THR A 211 -15.41 2.20 -8.89
CA THR A 211 -16.03 2.33 -7.56
C THR A 211 -16.55 3.75 -7.36
N PRO A 212 -17.44 3.99 -6.39
CA PRO A 212 -17.79 5.35 -5.99
C PRO A 212 -16.68 6.07 -5.21
N MET A 213 -15.58 5.37 -4.88
CA MET A 213 -14.51 5.88 -4.02
C MET A 213 -13.52 6.72 -4.84
N LYS A 214 -13.07 7.85 -4.28
CA LYS A 214 -12.04 8.71 -4.88
C LYS A 214 -10.92 8.97 -3.86
N SER A 215 -9.68 8.78 -4.27
CA SER A 215 -8.50 9.07 -3.45
C SER A 215 -7.27 9.29 -4.32
N THR A 216 -6.42 10.23 -3.92
CA THR A 216 -5.10 10.46 -4.54
C THR A 216 -3.98 9.62 -3.91
N ALA A 217 -4.31 8.81 -2.89
CA ALA A 217 -3.37 7.94 -2.21
C ALA A 217 -3.64 6.47 -2.52
N THR A 218 -2.65 5.60 -2.26
CA THR A 218 -2.82 4.14 -2.39
C THR A 218 -3.95 3.66 -1.49
N PRO A 219 -4.89 2.88 -2.03
CA PRO A 219 -5.86 2.18 -1.20
C PRO A 219 -5.17 1.04 -0.43
N ALA A 220 -5.60 0.81 0.80
CA ALA A 220 -5.34 -0.45 1.49
C ALA A 220 -6.56 -1.35 1.34
N VAL A 221 -6.36 -2.60 0.92
CA VAL A 221 -7.45 -3.57 0.73
C VAL A 221 -7.22 -4.85 1.52
N ARG A 222 -8.29 -5.39 2.11
CA ARG A 222 -8.22 -6.62 2.90
C ARG A 222 -9.56 -7.34 2.97
N ALA A 223 -9.53 -8.65 2.73
CA ALA A 223 -10.65 -9.54 3.03
C ALA A 223 -10.71 -9.84 4.52
N PHE A 224 -11.90 -9.72 5.12
CA PHE A 224 -12.14 -9.99 6.52
C PHE A 224 -13.61 -10.37 6.74
N ARG A 225 -13.88 -11.43 7.50
CA ARG A 225 -15.25 -11.91 7.83
C ARG A 225 -16.20 -11.96 6.62
N GLY A 226 -15.75 -12.54 5.51
CA GLY A 226 -16.56 -12.68 4.29
C GLY A 226 -16.90 -11.36 3.61
N LYS A 227 -16.15 -10.29 3.87
CA LYS A 227 -16.28 -8.99 3.21
C LYS A 227 -14.93 -8.50 2.71
N LEU A 228 -14.94 -7.67 1.68
CA LEU A 228 -13.76 -6.97 1.18
C LEU A 228 -13.78 -5.52 1.68
N TYR A 229 -12.76 -5.14 2.44
CA TYR A 229 -12.59 -3.80 2.97
C TYR A 229 -11.59 -3.04 2.11
N CYS A 230 -11.90 -1.78 1.80
CA CYS A 230 -11.02 -0.82 1.17
C CYS A 230 -10.94 0.43 2.06
N ALA A 231 -9.74 0.78 2.51
CA ALA A 231 -9.47 1.99 3.26
C ALA A 231 -8.59 2.91 2.42
N TYR A 232 -8.98 4.18 2.36
CA TYR A 232 -8.28 5.19 1.59
C TYR A 232 -8.39 6.53 2.30
N PRO A 233 -7.33 7.36 2.28
CA PRO A 233 -7.42 8.74 2.73
C PRO A 233 -8.42 9.49 1.84
N VAL A 234 -9.40 10.12 2.46
CA VAL A 234 -10.24 11.11 1.79
C VAL A 234 -9.55 12.46 1.95
N PRO A 235 -9.47 13.31 0.91
CA PRO A 235 -9.08 14.70 1.10
C PRO A 235 -9.96 15.29 2.20
N ILE A 236 -9.35 15.91 3.22
CA ILE A 236 -10.11 16.70 4.17
C ILE A 236 -10.80 17.76 3.32
N PRO A 237 -12.15 17.83 3.30
CA PRO A 237 -12.81 18.98 2.71
C PRO A 237 -12.22 20.17 3.45
N VAL A 238 -11.53 21.07 2.74
CA VAL A 238 -11.29 22.40 3.27
C VAL A 238 -12.69 22.88 3.60
N MET A 239 -13.05 22.93 4.88
CA MET A 239 -14.29 23.58 5.28
C MET A 239 -14.15 24.96 4.66
N ALA A 240 -15.03 25.28 3.70
CA ALA A 240 -15.11 26.63 3.21
C ALA A 240 -15.17 27.50 4.45
N ASP A 241 -14.30 28.50 4.53
CA ASP A 241 -14.39 29.52 5.57
C ASP A 241 -15.81 30.09 5.50
N ASP A 242 -16.73 29.55 6.31
CA ASP A 242 -17.85 30.30 6.83
C ASP A 242 -17.21 31.29 7.82
N ASP A 243 -16.54 32.31 7.28
CA ASP A 243 -16.17 33.50 8.05
C ASP A 243 -17.46 34.32 8.22
N PRO A 244 -18.07 34.34 9.41
CA PRO A 244 -19.31 35.08 9.65
C PRO A 244 -19.12 36.61 9.58
N ARG A 245 -17.93 37.10 9.19
CA ARG A 245 -17.62 38.54 9.03
C ARG A 245 -17.76 39.07 7.61
N ARG A 246 -18.21 38.25 6.64
CA ARG A 246 -18.59 38.72 5.29
C ARG A 246 -20.11 38.85 5.13
N SER A 247 -20.75 39.57 6.03
CA SER A 247 -22.04 40.22 5.76
C SER A 247 -22.00 41.60 6.40
N ASP A 248 -21.82 42.62 5.56
CA ASP A 248 -22.35 43.98 5.69
C ASP A 248 -21.42 44.99 5.02
N THR A 249 -21.53 45.05 3.68
CA THR A 249 -21.41 46.30 2.94
C THR A 249 -22.42 46.23 1.79
N GLY A 250 -23.66 46.60 2.08
CA GLY A 250 -24.74 46.85 1.13
C GLY A 250 -25.46 48.13 1.54
#